data_AF-A0A520CH57-F1
#
_entry.id   AF-A0A520CH57-F1
#
_cell.length_a   1.000
_cell.length_b   1.000
_cell.length_c   1.000
_cell.angle_alpha   90.00
_cell.angle_beta   90.00
_cell.angle_gamma   90.00
#
_symmetry.space_group_name_H-M   'P 1'
#
loop_
_entity.id
_entity.type
_entity.pdbx_description
1 polymer ?
#
loop_
_entity_poly.entity_id
_entity_poly.type
_entity_poly.pdbx_seq_one_letter_code
_entity_poly.pdbx_strand_id
1 'polypeptide(L)'
;MDNYNAITTAPKNKFETIQLFRFIAALTVIIFHSSKYTAERLTPGFTEYHQGGANGVSLFFVISGFVMILSSENLFKKKDGWKTFSLKRMIRIVPIYWIFTTYKVLILVFAASLVTHTGKMDLAFILKSYFFIPALNAQNSFFPTYNVGWTLNFEMFFYLLFAIALFLKLGSVLSYLSYASVDIENVSSNDDATEKEEKKVETEYFAQDFLMIDNAVSVFEMPAKVVIPNHFNKLSYFPEVLTPPPSI
;
A
#
# COMPACT_ATOMS: atom_id res chain seq x y z
N MET A 1 25.28 13.72 -43.21
CA MET A 1 24.78 12.47 -42.60
C MET A 1 25.23 12.50 -41.16
N ASP A 2 24.40 12.98 -40.23
CA ASP A 2 24.68 12.89 -38.78
C ASP A 2 23.35 12.86 -38.03
N ASN A 3 22.69 11.69 -38.05
CA ASN A 3 21.56 11.41 -37.17
C ASN A 3 22.10 10.94 -35.82
N TYR A 4 22.40 11.89 -34.93
CA TYR A 4 22.55 11.60 -33.51
C TYR A 4 21.16 11.24 -32.95
N ASN A 5 20.89 9.94 -32.86
CA ASN A 5 19.80 9.39 -32.08
C ASN A 5 20.03 9.77 -30.61
N ALA A 6 19.45 10.90 -30.20
CA ALA A 6 19.28 11.23 -28.79
C ALA A 6 18.40 10.14 -28.18
N ILE A 7 19.03 9.16 -27.55
CA ILE A 7 18.36 8.23 -26.65
C ILE A 7 17.89 9.09 -25.47
N THR A 8 16.67 9.61 -25.57
CA THR A 8 15.94 10.18 -24.45
C THR A 8 15.69 9.04 -23.47
N THR A 9 16.64 8.80 -22.58
CA THR A 9 16.42 7.93 -21.42
C THR A 9 15.36 8.61 -20.58
N ALA A 10 14.10 8.17 -20.73
CA ALA A 10 13.01 8.61 -19.87
C ALA A 10 13.47 8.53 -18.42
N PRO A 11 13.27 9.58 -17.60
CA PRO A 11 13.67 9.55 -16.20
C PRO A 11 12.98 8.33 -15.57
N LYS A 12 13.79 7.41 -15.03
CA LYS A 12 13.27 6.37 -14.15
C LYS A 12 12.58 7.12 -13.01
N ASN A 13 11.25 7.17 -13.01
CA ASN A 13 10.46 7.71 -11.92
C ASN A 13 10.77 6.88 -10.68
N LYS A 14 11.84 7.26 -9.98
CA LYS A 14 12.13 6.76 -8.64
C LYS A 14 10.96 7.25 -7.80
N PHE A 15 10.46 6.39 -6.93
CA PHE A 15 9.33 6.71 -6.08
C PHE A 15 9.70 7.78 -5.02
N GLU A 16 9.92 9.03 -5.46
CA GLU A 16 10.41 10.13 -4.64
C GLU A 16 9.49 10.41 -3.47
N THR A 17 8.18 10.39 -3.72
CA THR A 17 7.14 10.51 -2.69
C THR A 17 7.29 9.43 -1.61
N ILE A 18 7.57 8.18 -2.00
CA ILE A 18 7.74 7.07 -1.05
C ILE A 18 9.03 7.24 -0.24
N GLN A 19 10.09 7.75 -0.86
CA GLN A 19 11.34 8.05 -0.16
C GLN A 19 11.14 9.20 0.83
N LEU A 20 10.36 10.22 0.48
CA LEU A 20 9.97 11.30 1.38
C LEU A 20 9.18 10.78 2.58
N PHE A 21 8.21 9.89 2.37
CA PHE A 21 7.48 9.27 3.49
C PHE A 21 8.40 8.43 4.38
N ARG A 22 9.39 7.72 3.80
CA ARG A 22 10.40 7.00 4.59
C ARG A 22 11.29 7.96 5.40
N PHE A 23 11.65 9.10 4.81
CA PHE A 23 12.40 10.15 5.51
C PHE A 23 11.59 10.71 6.69
N ILE A 24 10.32 11.05 6.48
CA ILE A 24 9.43 11.56 7.54
C ILE A 24 9.30 10.52 8.66
N ALA A 25 9.05 9.26 8.32
CA ALA A 25 8.94 8.18 9.31
C ALA A 25 10.24 8.02 10.12
N ALA A 26 11.40 8.03 9.47
CA ALA A 26 12.70 7.95 10.14
C ALA A 26 12.97 9.18 11.02
N LEU A 27 12.58 10.38 10.57
CA LEU A 27 12.73 11.62 11.32
C LEU A 27 11.92 11.61 12.63
N THR A 28 10.68 11.13 12.59
CA THR A 28 9.85 10.97 13.79
C THR A 28 10.52 10.04 14.82
N VAL A 29 11.14 8.95 14.36
CA VAL A 29 11.88 8.02 15.22
C VAL A 29 13.13 8.67 15.83
N ILE A 30 13.85 9.50 15.07
CA ILE A 30 15.00 10.27 15.57
C ILE A 30 14.57 11.26 16.64
N ILE A 31 13.48 12.01 16.40
CA ILE A 31 12.93 12.96 17.38
C ILE A 31 12.55 12.25 18.68
N PHE A 32 11.88 11.09 18.58
CA PHE A 32 11.55 10.26 19.74
C PHE A 32 12.80 9.87 20.55
N HIS A 33 13.80 9.26 19.91
CA HIS A 33 15.00 8.79 20.60
C HIS A 33 15.82 9.96 21.18
N SER A 34 15.86 11.10 20.48
CA SER A 34 16.51 12.31 20.97
C SER A 34 15.82 12.86 22.22
N SER A 35 14.47 12.91 22.22
CA SER A 35 13.70 13.35 23.39
C SER A 35 13.91 12.44 24.60
N LYS A 36 13.92 11.12 24.38
CA LYS A 36 14.16 10.11 25.42
C LYS A 36 15.57 10.21 25.98
N TYR A 37 16.58 10.31 25.12
CA TYR A 37 17.97 10.47 25.55
C TYR A 37 18.16 11.76 26.36
N THR A 38 17.51 12.85 25.95
CA THR A 38 17.55 14.13 26.67
C THR A 38 16.94 14.00 28.06
N ALA A 39 15.77 13.38 28.19
CA ALA A 39 15.12 13.15 29.49
C ALA A 39 15.93 12.24 30.41
N GLU A 40 16.54 11.18 29.88
CA GLU A 40 17.29 10.21 30.67
C GLU A 40 18.68 10.71 31.09
N ARG A 41 19.35 11.54 30.27
CA ARG A 41 20.80 11.80 30.41
C ARG A 41 21.22 13.26 30.50
N LEU A 42 20.42 14.18 29.99
CA LEU A 42 20.79 15.60 29.92
C LEU A 42 19.98 16.43 30.91
N THR A 43 18.67 16.29 30.90
CA THR A 43 17.75 17.13 31.66
C THR A 43 16.69 16.27 32.34
N PRO A 44 16.93 15.81 33.58
CA PRO A 44 15.93 15.09 34.36
C PRO A 44 14.64 15.92 34.51
N GLY A 45 13.50 15.34 34.14
CA GLY A 45 12.20 16.04 34.13
C GLY A 45 11.79 16.67 32.79
N PHE A 46 12.59 16.49 31.72
CA PHE A 46 12.19 16.84 30.36
C PHE A 46 11.00 15.99 29.91
N THR A 47 10.00 16.62 29.27
CA THR A 47 8.83 15.92 28.74
C THR A 47 9.22 15.06 27.54
N GLU A 48 9.22 13.74 27.73
CA GLU A 48 9.47 12.79 26.64
C GLU A 48 8.33 12.81 25.62
N TYR A 49 8.69 12.78 24.34
CA TYR A 49 7.71 12.64 23.28
C TYR A 49 7.35 11.16 23.07
N HIS A 50 6.50 10.58 23.92
CA HIS A 50 6.27 9.12 23.91
C HIS A 50 5.62 8.57 22.64
N GLN A 51 4.80 9.36 21.93
CA GLN A 51 3.98 8.85 20.82
C GLN A 51 4.73 8.73 19.48
N GLY A 52 5.85 9.43 19.32
CA GLY A 52 6.59 9.46 18.05
C GLY A 52 7.23 8.14 17.65
N GLY A 53 7.73 7.38 18.62
CA GLY A 53 8.50 6.17 18.36
C GLY A 53 7.64 5.07 17.74
N ALA A 54 6.51 4.75 18.37
CA ALA A 54 5.63 3.67 17.91
C ALA A 54 4.99 3.98 16.55
N ASN A 55 4.55 5.23 16.35
CA ASN A 55 3.92 5.66 15.10
C ASN A 55 4.93 5.72 13.95
N GLY A 56 6.12 6.28 14.19
CA GLY A 56 7.19 6.37 13.19
C GLY A 56 7.69 4.99 12.75
N VAL A 57 7.88 4.07 13.68
CA VAL A 57 8.27 2.68 13.38
C VAL A 57 7.19 1.99 12.55
N SER A 58 5.92 2.08 12.97
CA SER A 58 4.81 1.45 12.25
C SER A 58 4.71 1.95 10.80
N LEU A 59 4.79 3.27 10.59
CA LEU A 59 4.77 3.87 9.26
C LEU A 59 5.96 3.43 8.40
N PHE A 60 7.16 3.38 8.99
CA PHE A 60 8.37 2.93 8.30
C PHE A 60 8.24 1.48 7.81
N PHE A 61 7.66 0.59 8.63
CA PHE A 61 7.44 -0.81 8.27
C PHE A 61 6.43 -0.96 7.14
N VAL A 62 5.29 -0.26 7.19
CA VAL A 62 4.26 -0.30 6.15
C VAL A 62 4.83 0.14 4.80
N ILE A 63 5.54 1.27 4.77
CA ILE A 63 6.17 1.78 3.54
C ILE A 63 7.24 0.82 3.03
N SER A 64 8.04 0.25 3.92
CA SER A 64 9.09 -0.71 3.56
C SER A 64 8.50 -1.98 2.95
N GLY A 65 7.39 -2.48 3.47
CA GLY A 65 6.65 -3.61 2.91
C GLY A 65 6.11 -3.32 1.51
N PHE A 66 5.49 -2.16 1.32
CA PHE A 66 4.99 -1.73 0.00
C PHE A 66 6.12 -1.67 -1.04
N VAL A 67 7.25 -1.05 -0.70
CA VAL A 67 8.42 -0.95 -1.57
C VAL A 67 9.03 -2.33 -1.85
N MET A 68 9.00 -3.24 -0.89
CA MET A 68 9.48 -4.60 -1.06
C MET A 68 8.70 -5.36 -2.11
N ILE A 69 7.37 -5.23 -2.11
CA ILE A 69 6.51 -5.86 -3.12
C ILE A 69 6.84 -5.31 -4.51
N LEU A 70 6.79 -3.99 -4.69
CA LEU A 70 7.07 -3.34 -5.99
C LEU A 70 8.49 -3.65 -6.51
N SER A 71 9.50 -3.63 -5.64
CA SER A 71 10.88 -3.93 -6.04
C SER A 71 11.13 -5.42 -6.31
N SER A 72 10.24 -6.31 -5.86
CA SER A 72 10.38 -7.76 -5.98
C SER A 72 9.43 -8.37 -7.02
N GLU A 73 8.64 -7.59 -7.75
CA GLU A 73 7.75 -8.06 -8.83
C GLU A 73 8.45 -9.01 -9.80
N ASN A 74 9.65 -8.62 -10.27
CA ASN A 74 10.44 -9.43 -11.18
C ASN A 74 11.04 -10.70 -10.55
N LEU A 75 11.11 -10.75 -9.21
CA LEU A 75 11.58 -11.92 -8.47
C LEU A 75 10.49 -12.97 -8.31
N PHE A 76 9.20 -12.59 -8.25
CA PHE A 76 8.09 -13.54 -8.24
C PHE A 76 8.05 -14.43 -9.49
N LYS A 77 8.51 -13.91 -10.64
CA LYS A 77 8.58 -14.64 -11.91
C LYS A 77 9.75 -15.64 -11.98
N LYS A 78 10.72 -15.59 -11.05
CA LYS A 78 11.93 -16.42 -11.07
C LYS A 78 11.85 -17.56 -10.06
N LYS A 79 12.25 -18.78 -10.48
CA LYS A 79 12.27 -19.99 -9.63
C LYS A 79 13.13 -19.83 -8.35
N ASP A 80 14.23 -19.09 -8.43
CA ASP A 80 15.12 -18.76 -7.30
C ASP A 80 15.01 -17.28 -6.85
N GLY A 81 13.85 -16.65 -7.07
CA GLY A 81 13.60 -15.26 -6.69
C GLY A 81 13.80 -14.99 -5.20
N TRP A 82 13.38 -15.93 -4.34
CA TRP A 82 13.53 -15.86 -2.89
C TRP A 82 15.00 -15.82 -2.45
N LYS A 83 15.88 -16.64 -3.04
CA LYS A 83 17.34 -16.62 -2.73
C LYS A 83 17.95 -15.27 -3.06
N THR A 84 17.60 -14.74 -4.24
CA THR A 84 18.09 -13.45 -4.71
C THR A 84 17.61 -12.30 -3.81
N PHE A 85 16.35 -12.37 -3.35
CA PHE A 85 15.80 -11.42 -2.39
C PHE A 85 16.56 -11.47 -1.06
N SER A 86 16.67 -12.65 -0.45
CA SER A 86 17.31 -12.81 0.87
C SER A 86 18.78 -12.42 0.85
N LEU A 87 19.55 -12.82 -0.17
CA LEU A 87 20.97 -12.47 -0.28
C LEU A 87 21.20 -10.96 -0.37
N LYS A 88 20.41 -10.25 -1.19
CA LYS A 88 20.51 -8.79 -1.34
C LYS A 88 20.23 -8.04 -0.03
N ARG A 89 19.35 -8.57 0.82
CA ARG A 89 19.02 -7.97 2.12
C ARG A 89 20.07 -8.32 3.17
N MET A 90 20.51 -9.57 3.23
CA MET A 90 21.53 -10.02 4.18
C MET A 90 22.86 -9.28 3.97
N ILE A 91 23.34 -9.15 2.74
CA ILE A 91 24.62 -8.46 2.47
C ILE A 91 24.60 -6.98 2.84
N ARG A 92 23.40 -6.37 2.91
CA ARG A 92 23.22 -4.97 3.31
C ARG A 92 23.15 -4.81 4.83
N ILE A 93 22.44 -5.70 5.51
CA ILE A 93 22.07 -5.53 6.92
C ILE A 93 23.04 -6.22 7.87
N VAL A 94 23.49 -7.43 7.52
CA VAL A 94 24.33 -8.25 8.40
C VAL A 94 25.68 -7.58 8.67
N PRO A 95 26.42 -7.07 7.66
CA PRO A 95 27.74 -6.49 7.92
C PRO A 95 27.66 -5.25 8.81
N ILE A 96 26.69 -4.36 8.54
CA ILE A 96 26.53 -3.13 9.31
C ILE A 96 26.13 -3.44 10.76
N TYR A 97 25.22 -4.42 10.96
CA TYR A 97 24.80 -4.83 12.30
C TYR A 97 25.93 -5.46 13.11
N TRP A 98 26.74 -6.33 12.47
CA TRP A 98 27.88 -6.95 13.13
C TRP A 98 28.92 -5.93 13.55
N ILE A 99 29.19 -4.90 12.74
CA ILE A 99 30.11 -3.82 13.11
C ILE A 99 29.62 -3.09 14.37
N PHE A 100 28.36 -2.65 14.41
CA PHE A 100 27.82 -1.93 15.57
C PHE A 100 27.69 -2.80 16.82
N THR A 101 27.31 -4.06 16.65
CA THR A 101 27.20 -5.01 17.76
C THR A 101 28.59 -5.30 18.34
N THR A 102 29.59 -5.53 17.48
CA THR A 102 31.00 -5.71 17.90
C THR A 102 31.53 -4.47 18.59
N TYR A 103 31.27 -3.28 18.04
CA TYR A 103 31.66 -2.02 18.67
C TYR A 103 31.07 -1.86 20.08
N LYS A 104 29.78 -2.18 20.26
CA LYS A 104 29.15 -2.16 21.58
C LYS A 104 29.75 -3.20 22.53
N VAL A 105 30.03 -4.41 22.05
CA VAL A 105 30.70 -5.46 22.85
C VAL A 105 32.10 -5.02 23.28
N LEU A 106 32.87 -4.39 22.38
CA LEU A 106 34.19 -3.85 22.71
C LEU A 106 34.11 -2.78 23.81
N ILE A 107 33.17 -1.83 23.71
CA ILE A 107 32.94 -0.85 24.77
C ILE A 107 32.57 -1.54 26.08
N LEU A 108 31.74 -2.59 26.04
CA LEU A 108 31.34 -3.34 27.22
C LEU A 108 32.53 -4.06 27.89
N VAL A 109 33.49 -4.55 27.10
CA VAL A 109 34.69 -5.24 27.61
C VAL A 109 35.72 -4.25 28.15
N PHE A 110 36.00 -3.15 27.43
CA PHE A 110 37.07 -2.22 27.77
C PHE A 110 36.65 -1.05 28.66
N ALA A 111 35.36 -0.70 28.65
CA ALA A 111 34.81 0.45 29.36
C ALA A 111 33.41 0.14 29.92
N ALA A 112 33.27 -1.01 30.59
CA ALA A 112 32.01 -1.47 31.20
C ALA A 112 31.34 -0.41 32.09
N SER A 113 32.13 0.42 32.77
CA SER A 113 31.66 1.51 33.63
C SER A 113 30.93 2.63 32.89
N LEU A 114 31.15 2.79 31.58
CA LEU A 114 30.47 3.77 30.74
C LEU A 114 29.11 3.27 30.22
N VAL A 115 28.85 1.95 30.32
CA VAL A 115 27.60 1.34 29.84
C VAL A 115 26.63 1.17 31.01
N THR A 116 25.65 2.06 31.04
CA THR A 116 24.47 1.94 31.91
C THR A 116 23.51 0.91 31.29
N HIS A 117 22.91 0.06 32.14
CA HIS A 117 22.12 -1.15 31.79
C HIS A 117 22.93 -2.39 31.38
N THR A 118 24.11 -2.58 31.99
CA THR A 118 24.89 -3.82 31.84
C THR A 118 24.27 -4.94 32.68
N GLY A 119 23.45 -5.78 32.05
CA GLY A 119 23.15 -7.12 32.58
C GLY A 119 24.40 -8.01 32.58
N LYS A 120 24.36 -9.13 33.31
CA LYS A 120 25.46 -10.11 33.32
C LYS A 120 25.84 -10.46 31.87
N MET A 121 27.13 -10.39 31.56
CA MET A 121 27.67 -10.71 30.23
C MET A 121 27.57 -12.22 30.00
N ASP A 122 26.46 -12.65 29.40
CA ASP A 122 26.29 -14.03 28.95
C ASP A 122 26.71 -14.13 27.48
N LEU A 123 27.75 -14.91 27.20
CA LEU A 123 28.22 -15.20 25.85
C LEU A 123 27.10 -15.78 24.98
N ALA A 124 26.20 -16.60 25.55
CA ALA A 124 25.07 -17.14 24.81
C ALA A 124 24.07 -16.05 24.40
N PHE A 125 23.89 -15.02 25.23
CA PHE A 125 23.05 -13.86 24.91
C PHE A 125 23.66 -12.97 23.81
N ILE A 126 24.99 -12.79 23.84
CA ILE A 126 25.72 -12.06 22.79
C ILE A 126 25.56 -12.77 21.46
N LEU A 127 25.80 -14.09 21.41
CA LEU A 127 25.64 -14.89 20.20
C LEU A 127 24.20 -14.84 19.67
N LYS A 128 23.19 -14.97 20.54
CA LYS A 128 21.77 -14.81 20.13
C LYS A 128 21.50 -13.44 19.50
N SER A 129 22.10 -12.38 20.05
CA SER A 129 22.01 -11.04 19.45
C SER A 129 22.62 -10.98 18.05
N TYR A 130 23.81 -11.55 17.83
CA TYR A 130 24.44 -11.62 16.49
C TYR A 130 23.60 -12.36 15.44
N PHE A 131 22.84 -13.36 15.85
CA PHE A 131 21.96 -14.15 14.98
C PHE A 131 20.53 -13.61 14.89
N PHE A 132 20.25 -12.40 15.40
CA PHE A 132 18.91 -11.79 15.42
C PHE A 132 17.86 -12.63 16.17
N ILE A 133 18.28 -13.45 17.13
CA ILE A 133 17.39 -14.29 17.93
C ILE A 133 16.91 -13.48 19.13
N PRO A 134 15.59 -13.24 19.28
CA PRO A 134 15.06 -12.57 20.45
C PRO A 134 15.32 -13.43 21.69
N ALA A 135 16.04 -12.85 22.65
CA ALA A 135 16.37 -13.48 23.92
C ALA A 135 16.02 -12.52 25.05
N LEU A 136 15.58 -13.06 26.18
CA LEU A 136 15.37 -12.27 27.38
C LEU A 136 16.74 -11.86 27.93
N ASN A 137 16.93 -10.55 28.13
CA ASN A 137 18.09 -10.04 28.84
C ASN A 137 17.95 -10.28 30.36
N ALA A 138 19.01 -9.98 31.12
CA ALA A 138 19.01 -10.13 32.59
C ALA A 138 17.97 -9.25 33.32
N GLN A 139 17.29 -8.34 32.61
CA GLN A 139 16.22 -7.46 33.07
C GLN A 139 14.84 -7.87 32.50
N ASN A 140 14.69 -9.13 32.06
CA ASN A 140 13.46 -9.68 31.45
C ASN A 140 12.91 -8.88 30.26
N SER A 141 13.76 -8.14 29.56
CA SER A 141 13.37 -7.33 28.41
C SER A 141 13.91 -7.94 27.11
N PHE A 142 13.13 -7.84 26.02
CA PHE A 142 13.45 -8.40 24.69
C PHE A 142 14.45 -7.56 23.88
N PHE A 143 15.24 -6.72 24.53
CA PHE A 143 16.21 -5.86 23.85
C PHE A 143 17.51 -6.62 23.60
N PRO A 144 17.97 -6.71 22.34
CA PRO A 144 19.26 -7.33 22.04
C PRO A 144 20.41 -6.48 22.63
N THR A 145 21.63 -7.03 22.65
CA THR A 145 22.80 -6.35 23.21
C THR A 145 22.91 -4.91 22.73
N TYR A 146 22.66 -4.64 21.45
CA TYR A 146 22.44 -3.27 20.94
C TYR A 146 20.95 -2.91 21.02
N ASN A 147 20.56 -2.00 21.94
CA ASN A 147 19.15 -1.70 22.20
C ASN A 147 18.36 -1.41 20.91
N VAL A 148 18.88 -0.55 20.03
CA VAL A 148 18.22 -0.19 18.74
C VAL A 148 18.08 -1.39 17.78
N GLY A 149 18.80 -2.50 18.02
CA GLY A 149 18.67 -3.73 17.25
C GLY A 149 17.30 -4.41 17.36
N TRP A 150 16.43 -3.97 18.28
CA TRP A 150 15.06 -4.49 18.40
C TRP A 150 14.27 -4.32 17.09
N THR A 151 14.30 -3.14 16.46
CA THR A 151 13.61 -2.90 15.19
C THR A 151 14.21 -3.73 14.06
N LEU A 152 15.53 -3.96 14.09
CA LEU A 152 16.24 -4.74 13.10
C LEU A 152 15.87 -6.23 13.15
N ASN A 153 15.66 -6.79 14.36
CA ASN A 153 15.11 -8.14 14.52
C ASN A 153 13.75 -8.28 13.85
N PHE A 154 12.85 -7.29 14.05
CA PHE A 154 11.56 -7.26 13.37
C PHE A 154 11.71 -7.13 11.85
N GLU A 155 12.69 -6.37 11.37
CA GLU A 155 13.01 -6.25 9.95
C GLU A 155 13.47 -7.60 9.35
N MET A 156 14.35 -8.33 10.04
CA MET A 156 14.79 -9.66 9.64
C MET A 156 13.67 -10.68 9.64
N PHE A 157 12.78 -10.64 10.64
CA PHE A 157 11.58 -11.47 10.66
C PHE A 157 10.63 -11.15 9.50
N PHE A 158 10.43 -9.87 9.21
CA PHE A 158 9.63 -9.43 8.06
C PHE A 158 10.23 -9.93 6.73
N TYR A 159 11.55 -9.87 6.57
CA TYR A 159 12.24 -10.43 5.40
C TYR A 159 12.07 -11.93 5.28
N LEU A 160 12.10 -12.66 6.40
CA LEU A 160 11.88 -14.10 6.41
C LEU A 160 10.45 -14.43 5.93
N LEU A 161 9.43 -13.76 6.47
CA LEU A 161 8.05 -13.94 6.03
C LEU A 161 7.88 -13.64 4.54
N PHE A 162 8.50 -12.56 4.04
CA PHE A 162 8.44 -12.21 2.63
C PHE A 162 9.18 -13.23 1.74
N ALA A 163 10.33 -13.74 2.18
CA ALA A 163 11.05 -14.79 1.48
C ALA A 163 10.26 -16.10 1.43
N ILE A 164 9.54 -16.45 2.50
CA ILE A 164 8.61 -17.59 2.53
C ILE A 164 7.45 -17.36 1.55
N ALA A 165 6.86 -16.16 1.51
CA ALA A 165 5.80 -15.84 0.54
C ALA A 165 6.27 -15.95 -0.92
N LEU A 166 7.51 -15.52 -1.20
CA LEU A 166 8.17 -15.72 -2.50
C LEU A 166 8.44 -17.19 -2.81
N PHE A 167 8.90 -17.95 -1.82
CA PHE A 167 9.16 -19.39 -1.95
C PHE A 167 7.89 -20.17 -2.27
N LEU A 168 6.79 -19.86 -1.58
CA LEU A 168 5.46 -20.45 -1.80
C LEU A 168 4.79 -19.95 -3.09
N LYS A 169 5.44 -19.06 -3.86
CA LYS A 169 4.91 -18.43 -5.08
C LYS A 169 3.52 -17.83 -4.89
N LEU A 170 3.22 -17.25 -3.73
CA LEU A 170 1.94 -16.55 -3.49
C LEU A 170 1.73 -15.39 -4.47
N GLY A 171 2.81 -14.89 -5.08
CA GLY A 171 2.75 -13.92 -6.18
C GLY A 171 2.07 -14.44 -7.45
N SER A 172 1.98 -15.76 -7.67
CA SER A 172 1.16 -16.30 -8.75
C SER A 172 -0.32 -16.02 -8.49
N VAL A 173 -0.81 -16.26 -7.27
CA VAL A 173 -2.21 -15.99 -6.87
C VAL A 173 -2.53 -14.50 -6.91
N LEU A 174 -1.65 -13.64 -6.40
CA LEU A 174 -1.81 -12.17 -6.47
C LEU A 174 -1.73 -11.64 -7.90
N SER A 175 -0.87 -12.23 -8.75
CA SER A 175 -0.81 -11.89 -10.18
C SER A 175 -2.08 -12.35 -10.90
N TYR A 176 -2.66 -13.49 -10.55
CA TYR A 176 -3.95 -13.93 -11.09
C TYR A 176 -5.08 -13.01 -10.64
N LEU A 177 -5.11 -12.58 -9.38
CA LEU A 177 -6.13 -11.64 -8.88
C LEU A 177 -6.01 -10.25 -9.50
N SER A 178 -4.78 -9.74 -9.66
CA SER A 178 -4.53 -8.46 -10.33
C SER A 178 -4.79 -8.50 -11.82
N TYR A 179 -4.53 -9.63 -12.48
CA TYR A 179 -4.85 -9.81 -13.90
C TYR A 179 -6.37 -9.95 -14.08
N ALA A 180 -7.03 -10.72 -13.20
CA ALA A 180 -8.48 -10.87 -13.20
C ALA A 180 -9.20 -9.53 -12.95
N SER A 181 -8.72 -8.67 -12.04
CA SER A 181 -9.36 -7.37 -11.81
C SER A 181 -9.24 -6.43 -13.02
N VAL A 182 -8.09 -6.45 -13.72
CA VAL A 182 -7.87 -5.64 -14.93
C VAL A 182 -8.67 -6.17 -16.12
N ASP A 183 -8.78 -7.50 -16.26
CA ASP A 183 -9.62 -8.12 -17.27
C ASP A 183 -11.11 -7.82 -17.03
N ILE A 184 -11.58 -7.86 -15.77
CA ILE A 184 -12.97 -7.52 -15.41
C ILE A 184 -13.29 -6.06 -15.75
N GLU A 185 -12.37 -5.13 -15.49
CA GLU A 185 -12.55 -3.71 -15.82
C GLU A 185 -12.58 -3.48 -17.34
N ASN A 186 -11.69 -4.15 -18.09
CA ASN A 186 -11.68 -4.09 -19.56
C ASN A 186 -12.94 -4.70 -20.18
N VAL A 187 -13.39 -5.87 -19.70
CA VAL A 187 -14.63 -6.51 -20.17
C VAL A 187 -15.85 -5.64 -19.88
N SER A 188 -15.96 -5.11 -18.65
CA SER A 188 -17.05 -4.19 -18.31
C SER A 188 -17.05 -2.92 -19.15
N SER A 189 -15.87 -2.38 -19.50
CA SER A 189 -15.77 -1.17 -20.33
C SER A 189 -16.16 -1.43 -21.79
N ASN A 190 -15.87 -2.63 -22.30
CA ASN A 190 -16.24 -3.04 -23.65
C ASN A 190 -17.75 -3.35 -23.75
N ASP A 191 -18.36 -3.97 -22.74
CA ASP A 191 -19.80 -4.26 -22.71
C ASP A 191 -20.64 -2.96 -22.76
N ASP A 192 -20.23 -1.93 -22.00
CA ASP A 192 -20.89 -0.60 -22.01
C ASP A 192 -20.67 0.16 -23.33
N ALA A 193 -19.55 -0.09 -24.03
CA ALA A 193 -19.31 0.46 -25.36
C ALA A 193 -20.20 -0.21 -26.42
N THR A 194 -20.38 -1.53 -26.35
CA THR A 194 -21.27 -2.27 -27.27
C THR A 194 -22.74 -1.90 -27.09
N GLU A 195 -23.22 -1.74 -25.85
CA GLU A 195 -24.62 -1.34 -25.59
C GLU A 195 -24.92 0.07 -26.11
N LYS A 196 -23.92 0.98 -26.09
CA LYS A 196 -24.04 2.33 -26.64
C LYS A 196 -24.09 2.35 -28.17
N GLU A 197 -23.34 1.48 -28.84
CA GLU A 197 -23.41 1.35 -30.30
C GLU A 197 -24.75 0.74 -30.75
N GLU A 198 -25.24 -0.31 -30.09
CA GLU A 198 -26.54 -0.91 -30.41
C GLU A 198 -27.69 0.10 -30.28
N LYS A 199 -27.75 0.84 -29.17
CA LYS A 199 -28.76 1.90 -28.98
C LYS A 199 -28.67 3.00 -30.04
N LYS A 200 -27.45 3.37 -30.46
CA LYS A 200 -27.26 4.39 -31.51
C LYS A 200 -27.78 3.88 -32.86
N VAL A 201 -27.48 2.64 -33.21
CA VAL A 201 -27.96 2.00 -34.45
C VAL A 201 -29.49 1.86 -34.43
N GLU A 202 -30.10 1.43 -33.32
CA GLU A 202 -31.56 1.39 -33.18
C GLU A 202 -32.21 2.77 -33.35
N THR A 203 -31.59 3.81 -32.80
CA THR A 203 -32.08 5.18 -32.92
C THR A 203 -31.98 5.70 -34.37
N GLU A 204 -30.91 5.35 -35.09
CA GLU A 204 -30.72 5.67 -36.51
C GLU A 204 -31.74 4.93 -37.40
N TYR A 205 -31.97 3.64 -37.16
CA TYR A 205 -33.02 2.87 -37.85
C TYR A 205 -34.42 3.43 -37.59
N PHE A 206 -34.75 3.76 -36.34
CA PHE A 206 -36.04 4.35 -36.00
C PHE A 206 -36.24 5.73 -36.63
N ALA A 207 -35.18 6.55 -36.71
CA ALA A 207 -35.22 7.83 -37.42
C ALA A 207 -35.39 7.65 -38.93
N GLN A 208 -34.75 6.62 -39.52
CA GLN A 208 -34.89 6.29 -40.93
C GLN A 208 -36.32 5.84 -41.27
N ASP A 209 -36.91 4.97 -40.45
CA ASP A 209 -38.28 4.50 -40.62
C ASP A 209 -39.31 5.62 -40.41
N PHE A 210 -39.07 6.53 -39.46
CA PHE A 210 -39.92 7.71 -39.25
C PHE A 210 -39.88 8.67 -40.45
N LEU A 211 -38.68 8.91 -41.04
CA LEU A 211 -38.53 9.73 -42.25
C LEU A 211 -39.15 9.08 -43.51
N MET A 212 -39.25 7.75 -43.55
CA MET A 212 -39.98 7.03 -44.60
C MET A 212 -41.49 7.19 -44.45
N ILE A 213 -42.01 7.24 -43.22
CA ILE A 213 -43.44 7.47 -42.94
C ILE A 213 -43.84 8.91 -43.26
N ASP A 214 -43.02 9.92 -42.96
CA ASP A 214 -43.34 11.33 -43.26
C ASP A 214 -43.46 11.60 -44.77
N ASN A 215 -42.70 10.91 -45.62
CA ASN A 215 -42.88 11.02 -47.07
C ASN A 215 -44.19 10.39 -47.58
N ALA A 216 -44.77 9.44 -46.83
CA ALA A 216 -46.04 8.80 -47.16
C ALA A 216 -47.27 9.59 -46.66
N VAL A 217 -47.09 10.51 -45.69
CA VAL A 217 -48.20 11.29 -45.09
C VAL A 217 -48.48 12.60 -45.83
N SER A 218 -47.72 12.94 -46.87
CA SER A 218 -47.92 14.17 -47.67
C SER A 218 -49.21 14.21 -48.54
N VAL A 219 -50.09 13.21 -48.45
CA VAL A 219 -51.40 13.18 -49.14
C VAL A 219 -52.54 13.07 -48.12
N PHE A 220 -52.73 14.09 -47.27
CA PHE A 220 -54.05 14.38 -46.71
C PHE A 220 -54.14 15.81 -46.18
N GLU A 221 -54.50 16.75 -47.05
CA GLU A 221 -55.04 18.04 -46.63
C GLU A 221 -56.45 17.82 -46.06
N MET A 222 -56.70 18.24 -44.80
CA MET A 222 -58.02 18.76 -44.44
C MET A 222 -57.94 19.87 -43.39
N PRO A 223 -58.83 20.89 -43.50
CA PRO A 223 -58.79 22.11 -42.72
C PRO A 223 -59.67 22.00 -41.47
N ALA A 224 -59.20 22.48 -40.32
CA ALA A 224 -59.94 23.36 -39.42
C ALA A 224 -59.24 23.50 -38.06
N LYS A 225 -59.10 24.77 -37.69
CA LYS A 225 -58.62 25.32 -36.42
C LYS A 225 -59.48 24.83 -35.24
N VAL A 226 -58.88 24.11 -34.29
CA VAL A 226 -59.46 23.87 -32.97
C VAL A 226 -58.69 24.69 -31.94
N VAL A 227 -59.35 25.74 -31.43
CA VAL A 227 -58.91 26.58 -30.31
C VAL A 227 -59.53 26.04 -29.04
N ILE A 228 -58.75 25.62 -28.05
CA ILE A 228 -59.20 25.38 -26.66
C ILE A 228 -58.10 25.88 -25.69
N PRO A 229 -58.46 26.54 -24.57
CA PRO A 229 -57.66 27.59 -23.93
C PRO A 229 -56.79 27.16 -22.72
N ASN A 230 -55.87 28.07 -22.38
CA ASN A 230 -54.95 28.02 -21.24
C ASN A 230 -55.68 28.08 -19.88
N HIS A 231 -56.23 26.97 -19.37
CA HIS A 231 -56.27 26.69 -17.93
C HIS A 231 -56.80 25.27 -17.65
N PHE A 232 -55.93 24.31 -17.34
CA PHE A 232 -56.34 23.10 -16.62
C PHE A 232 -55.22 22.57 -15.71
N ASN A 233 -54.67 23.46 -14.89
CA ASN A 233 -54.04 23.07 -13.63
C ASN A 233 -55.15 22.78 -12.61
N LYS A 234 -55.40 21.50 -12.32
CA LYS A 234 -55.99 21.07 -11.04
C LYS A 234 -55.47 19.67 -10.68
N LEU A 235 -54.55 19.67 -9.71
CA LEU A 235 -54.13 18.50 -8.94
C LEU A 235 -55.36 17.77 -8.39
N SER A 236 -55.56 16.53 -8.82
CA SER A 236 -56.57 15.63 -8.28
C SER A 236 -55.90 14.62 -7.38
N TYR A 237 -56.11 14.85 -6.09
CA TYR A 237 -55.79 14.03 -4.92
C TYR A 237 -56.25 12.57 -5.13
N PHE A 238 -55.36 11.59 -4.93
CA PHE A 238 -55.72 10.17 -4.85
C PHE A 238 -55.53 9.69 -3.40
N PRO A 239 -56.59 9.17 -2.74
CA PRO A 239 -56.49 8.70 -1.37
C PRO A 239 -55.87 7.31 -1.29
N GLU A 240 -55.12 7.13 -0.21
CA GLU A 240 -54.45 5.92 0.27
C GLU A 240 -55.42 4.73 0.39
N VAL A 241 -55.20 3.66 -0.39
CA VAL A 241 -55.98 2.42 -0.30
C VAL A 241 -55.34 1.51 0.73
N LEU A 242 -55.92 1.52 1.94
CA LEU A 242 -55.70 0.54 2.99
C LEU A 242 -56.20 -0.84 2.52
N THR A 243 -55.32 -1.84 2.47
CA THR A 243 -55.74 -3.25 2.45
C THR A 243 -55.60 -3.81 3.87
N PRO A 244 -56.64 -4.45 4.45
CA PRO A 244 -56.50 -5.14 5.72
C PRO A 244 -55.75 -6.47 5.51
N PRO A 245 -54.97 -6.93 6.50
CA PRO A 245 -54.24 -8.19 6.40
C PRO A 245 -55.18 -9.41 6.50
N PRO A 246 -54.85 -10.53 5.85
CA PRO A 246 -55.68 -11.74 5.90
C PRO A 246 -55.55 -12.46 7.25
N SER A 247 -56.67 -12.98 7.74
CA SER A 247 -56.75 -13.85 8.93
C SER A 247 -56.43 -15.30 8.58
N ILE A 248 -55.48 -15.91 9.29
CA ILE A 248 -55.52 -17.21 10.02
C ILE A 248 -54.33 -17.20 10.98
#